data_AF-A0A929IZM8-F1
#
_entry.id   AF-A0A929IZM8-F1
#
_cell.length_a   1.000
_cell.length_b   1.000
_cell.length_c   1.000
_cell.angle_alpha   90.00
_cell.angle_beta   90.00
_cell.angle_gamma   90.00
#
_symmetry.space_group_name_H-M   'P 1'
#
loop_
_entity.id
_entity.type
_entity.pdbx_description
1 polymer ?
#
loop_
_entity_poly.entity_id
_entity_poly.type
_entity_poly.pdbx_seq_one_letter_code
_entity_poly.pdbx_strand_id
1 'polypeptide(L)'
;MIKTKNIVVYAILTAALSLQAGCRFNDIKDTPQSCTNSLNYYDEGQTAANDKPPTKQDKAVKEIPDACIKLSEAIRLSMPGGKQQDDEKALLILKDLKHSATLSGSDQQFNNMLLQHISQRQSLRELINTQKISLKKIETQNAILRNQLKTIQSQLDQLKNIEVEIDKKERSVISPMSE
;
A
#
# COMPACT_ATOMS: atom_id res chain seq x y z
N MET A 1 -0.87 -29.48 3.55
CA MET A 1 -0.49 -28.30 4.37
C MET A 1 0.86 -27.77 3.89
N ILE A 2 0.94 -26.45 3.69
CA ILE A 2 2.16 -25.61 3.58
C ILE A 2 3.06 -25.88 2.36
N LYS A 3 2.79 -25.26 1.20
CA LYS A 3 3.84 -25.03 0.18
C LYS A 3 3.59 -23.95 -0.89
N THR A 4 2.55 -23.12 -0.76
CA THR A 4 2.24 -22.07 -1.77
C THR A 4 2.51 -20.64 -1.31
N LYS A 5 2.81 -20.40 -0.02
CA LYS A 5 3.03 -19.03 0.50
C LYS A 5 4.43 -18.46 0.25
N ASN A 6 5.42 -19.28 -0.15
CA ASN A 6 6.81 -18.83 -0.33
C ASN A 6 7.15 -18.38 -1.77
N ILE A 7 6.32 -18.69 -2.76
CA ILE A 7 6.62 -18.35 -4.16
C ILE A 7 6.32 -16.86 -4.45
N VAL A 8 5.27 -16.31 -3.83
CA VAL A 8 4.88 -14.91 -4.04
C VAL A 8 5.89 -13.93 -3.39
N VAL A 9 6.47 -14.31 -2.25
CA VAL A 9 7.48 -13.47 -1.57
C VAL A 9 8.79 -13.42 -2.36
N TYR A 10 9.21 -14.53 -2.99
CA TYR A 10 10.40 -14.56 -3.83
C TYR A 10 10.24 -13.76 -5.13
N ALA A 11 9.05 -13.75 -5.74
CA ALA A 11 8.78 -12.97 -6.95
C ALA A 11 8.75 -11.45 -6.69
N ILE A 12 8.35 -11.02 -5.49
CA ILE A 12 8.37 -9.60 -5.10
C ILE A 12 9.81 -9.14 -4.79
N LEU A 13 10.64 -10.01 -4.20
CA LEU A 13 12.04 -9.67 -3.91
C LEU A 13 12.93 -9.58 -5.16
N THR A 14 12.71 -10.40 -6.20
CA THR A 14 13.50 -10.33 -7.44
C THR A 14 13.14 -9.13 -8.32
N ALA A 15 11.90 -8.64 -8.27
CA ALA A 15 11.53 -7.40 -8.94
C ALA A 15 12.20 -6.16 -8.31
N ALA A 16 12.48 -6.18 -7.01
CA ALA A 16 13.14 -5.08 -6.31
C ALA A 16 14.65 -4.97 -6.62
N LEU A 17 15.34 -6.09 -6.88
CA LEU A 17 16.77 -6.07 -7.27
C LEU A 17 17.01 -5.68 -8.73
N SER A 18 15.97 -5.74 -9.57
CA SER A 18 16.09 -5.40 -11.01
C SER A 18 16.07 -3.89 -11.27
N LEU A 19 15.73 -3.06 -10.27
CA LEU A 19 15.65 -1.61 -10.41
C LEU A 19 16.97 -0.87 -10.09
N GLN A 20 17.99 -1.59 -9.60
CA GLN A 20 19.27 -1.00 -9.18
C GLN A 20 20.37 -1.07 -10.27
N ALA A 21 20.11 -1.75 -11.38
CA ALA A 21 21.07 -1.90 -12.48
C ALA A 21 20.50 -1.26 -13.77
N GLY A 22 20.54 0.07 -13.88
CA GLY A 22 20.04 0.73 -15.09
C GLY A 22 20.34 2.22 -15.28
N CYS A 23 20.79 2.95 -14.27
CA CYS A 23 21.11 4.38 -14.41
C CYS A 23 22.59 4.60 -14.74
N ARG A 24 23.06 4.12 -15.90
CA ARG A 24 24.27 4.69 -16.53
C ARG A 24 23.81 5.70 -17.58
N PHE A 25 23.74 6.96 -17.18
CA PHE A 25 23.46 8.07 -18.08
C PHE A 25 24.73 8.40 -18.86
N ASN A 26 24.71 8.18 -20.17
CA ASN A 26 25.70 8.71 -21.09
C ASN A 26 25.44 10.20 -21.34
N ASP A 27 26.52 10.97 -21.39
CA ASP A 27 26.58 12.39 -21.72
C ASP A 27 25.88 12.70 -23.06
N ILE A 28 24.88 13.60 -23.02
CA ILE A 28 24.38 14.30 -24.20
C ILE A 28 24.38 15.80 -23.88
N LYS A 29 25.25 16.51 -24.61
CA LYS A 29 25.33 17.96 -24.68
C LYS A 29 24.10 18.49 -25.40
N ASP A 30 23.24 19.22 -24.69
CA ASP A 30 22.43 20.37 -25.13
C ASP A 30 21.48 20.74 -23.97
N THR A 31 21.76 21.85 -23.26
CA THR A 31 21.21 22.09 -21.91
C THR A 31 20.03 23.07 -21.85
N PRO A 32 18.80 22.57 -21.64
CA PRO A 32 17.96 22.97 -20.51
C PRO A 32 18.65 22.56 -19.20
N GLN A 33 18.53 23.36 -18.14
CA GLN A 33 19.15 23.06 -16.83
C GLN A 33 18.65 21.72 -16.28
N SER A 34 19.53 20.72 -16.21
CA SER A 34 19.25 19.44 -15.55
C SER A 34 19.15 19.65 -14.03
N CYS A 35 18.15 19.04 -13.40
CA CYS A 35 17.94 19.12 -11.95
C CYS A 35 18.94 18.27 -11.12
N THR A 36 19.94 17.66 -11.77
CA THR A 36 20.95 16.76 -11.17
C THR A 36 21.74 17.37 -10.02
N ASN A 37 22.00 18.68 -10.03
CA ASN A 37 22.71 19.34 -8.91
C ASN A 37 21.84 19.54 -7.66
N SER A 38 20.51 19.56 -7.79
CA SER A 38 19.57 19.78 -6.68
C SER A 38 19.23 18.51 -5.91
N LEU A 39 19.53 17.34 -6.48
CA LEU A 39 19.23 16.02 -5.92
C LEU A 39 20.31 15.48 -4.96
N ASN A 40 21.52 16.03 -5.01
CA ASN A 40 22.63 15.66 -4.11
C ASN A 40 22.42 16.10 -2.64
N TYR A 41 21.32 16.78 -2.31
CA TYR A 41 21.07 17.28 -0.95
C TYR A 41 20.39 16.24 -0.03
N TYR A 42 20.03 15.06 -0.54
CA TYR A 42 19.23 14.07 0.20
C TYR A 42 19.97 12.76 0.52
N ASP A 43 21.29 12.69 0.27
CA ASP A 43 22.14 11.56 0.72
C ASP A 43 22.70 11.77 2.14
N GLU A 44 22.54 12.96 2.73
CA GLU A 44 23.02 13.26 4.09
C GLU A 44 21.87 13.21 5.11
N GLY A 45 21.36 12.01 5.35
CA GLY A 45 20.66 11.69 6.59
C GLY A 45 21.59 10.90 7.51
N GLN A 46 21.95 11.49 8.66
CA GLN A 46 22.58 10.85 9.85
C GLN A 46 24.12 10.68 9.82
N THR A 47 24.86 11.68 10.29
CA THR A 47 25.93 11.42 11.26
C THR A 47 25.93 12.49 12.36
N ALA A 48 26.12 12.02 13.58
CA ALA A 48 26.19 12.80 14.79
C ALA A 48 27.42 13.73 14.80
N ALA A 49 27.27 14.83 15.54
CA ALA A 49 28.33 15.57 16.24
C ALA A 49 29.68 15.71 15.51
N ASN A 50 29.91 16.87 14.90
CA ASN A 50 31.23 17.52 14.98
C ASN A 50 31.09 19.02 14.70
N ASP A 51 31.46 19.82 15.70
CA ASP A 51 31.73 21.24 15.57
C ASP A 51 32.84 21.46 14.54
N LYS A 52 32.46 21.97 13.36
CA LYS A 52 33.40 22.70 12.50
C LYS A 52 32.64 23.77 11.72
N PRO A 53 33.07 25.04 11.77
CA PRO A 53 32.38 26.10 11.03
C PRO A 53 32.53 25.86 9.53
N PRO A 54 31.47 26.04 8.73
CA PRO A 54 31.51 25.81 7.30
C PRO A 54 32.42 26.85 6.63
N THR A 55 33.54 26.37 6.09
CA THR A 55 34.34 27.11 5.12
C THR A 55 33.49 27.46 3.91
N LYS A 56 33.43 28.76 3.62
CA LYS A 56 32.74 29.38 2.49
C LYS A 56 33.13 28.70 1.17
N GLN A 57 32.20 27.95 0.59
CA GLN A 57 32.21 27.67 -0.84
C GLN A 57 31.37 28.77 -1.51
N ASP A 58 32.05 29.82 -1.96
CA ASP A 58 31.52 30.74 -2.97
C ASP A 58 31.37 29.98 -4.29
N LYS A 59 30.25 29.28 -4.45
CA LYS A 59 29.76 28.83 -5.76
C LYS A 59 28.58 29.73 -6.11
N ALA A 60 28.70 30.41 -7.25
CA ALA A 60 27.61 31.17 -7.85
C ALA A 60 26.31 30.36 -7.79
N VAL A 61 25.36 30.83 -6.97
CA VAL A 61 24.01 30.27 -6.89
C VAL A 61 23.34 30.63 -8.21
N LYS A 62 23.53 29.78 -9.23
CA LYS A 62 22.67 29.80 -10.41
C LYS A 62 21.27 29.52 -9.89
N GLU A 63 20.35 30.46 -10.11
CA GLU A 63 18.93 30.32 -9.78
C GLU A 63 18.47 28.93 -10.24
N ILE A 64 18.02 28.12 -9.28
CA ILE A 64 17.45 26.81 -9.56
C ILE A 64 16.10 27.08 -10.23
N PRO A 65 15.83 26.55 -11.43
CA PRO A 65 14.53 26.73 -12.07
C PRO A 65 13.40 26.27 -11.16
N ASP A 66 12.30 27.03 -11.12
CA ASP A 66 11.09 26.73 -10.33
C ASP A 66 10.62 25.27 -10.52
N ALA A 67 10.77 24.73 -11.73
CA ALA A 67 10.42 23.34 -12.03
C ALA A 67 11.30 22.30 -11.31
N CYS A 68 12.59 22.56 -11.12
CA CYS A 68 13.47 21.66 -10.35
C CYS A 68 13.15 21.72 -8.85
N ILE A 69 12.77 22.89 -8.33
CA ILE A 69 12.31 23.04 -6.95
C ILE A 69 11.02 22.23 -6.75
N LYS A 70 10.04 22.40 -7.63
CA LYS A 70 8.79 21.62 -7.64
C LYS A 70 9.04 20.12 -7.74
N LEU A 71 9.95 19.69 -8.61
CA LEU A 71 10.29 18.27 -8.74
C LEU A 71 10.89 17.72 -7.44
N SER A 72 11.80 18.46 -6.80
CA SER A 72 12.38 18.07 -5.51
C SER A 72 11.33 18.01 -4.39
N GLU A 73 10.38 18.94 -4.37
CA GLU A 73 9.26 18.93 -3.42
C GLU A 73 8.38 17.69 -3.65
N ALA A 74 8.06 17.38 -4.90
CA ALA A 74 7.27 16.20 -5.23
C ALA A 74 7.96 14.89 -4.84
N ILE A 75 9.28 14.80 -4.99
CA ILE A 75 10.06 13.65 -4.50
C ILE A 75 9.95 13.54 -2.98
N ARG A 76 10.15 14.64 -2.25
CA ARG A 76 10.04 14.67 -0.78
C ARG A 76 8.64 14.23 -0.31
N LEU A 77 7.59 14.74 -0.94
CA LEU A 77 6.21 14.41 -0.62
C LEU A 77 5.84 12.97 -1.00
N SER A 78 6.48 12.39 -2.02
CA SER A 78 6.20 11.03 -2.48
C SER A 78 7.00 9.94 -1.77
N MET A 79 7.90 10.31 -0.86
CA MET A 79 8.76 9.37 -0.15
C MET A 79 7.93 8.49 0.82
N PRO A 80 7.91 7.15 0.66
CA PRO A 80 7.17 6.27 1.54
C PRO A 80 7.66 6.35 2.99
N GLY A 81 6.73 6.49 3.94
CA GLY A 81 7.04 6.51 5.38
C GLY A 81 7.64 7.83 5.88
N GLY A 82 7.76 8.85 5.02
CA GLY A 82 8.16 10.19 5.44
C GLY A 82 7.10 10.87 6.29
N LYS A 83 7.52 11.69 7.26
CA LYS A 83 6.60 12.50 8.10
C LYS A 83 5.72 13.45 7.29
N GLN A 84 6.20 13.83 6.10
CA GLN A 84 5.54 14.75 5.19
C GLN A 84 5.05 14.04 3.94
N GLN A 85 4.87 12.72 3.99
CA GLN A 85 4.36 11.97 2.85
C GLN A 85 2.95 12.45 2.51
N ASP A 86 2.78 12.93 1.29
CA ASP A 86 1.51 13.38 0.72
C ASP A 86 1.52 13.05 -0.78
N ASP A 87 1.03 11.85 -1.09
CA ASP A 87 1.01 11.33 -2.46
C ASP A 87 0.07 12.14 -3.36
N GLU A 88 -0.99 12.73 -2.81
CA GLU A 88 -1.96 13.51 -3.57
C GLU A 88 -1.35 14.85 -4.01
N LYS A 89 -0.71 15.56 -3.07
CA LYS A 89 0.02 16.79 -3.38
C LYS A 89 1.20 16.52 -4.30
N ALA A 90 1.93 15.42 -4.08
CA ALA A 90 3.02 15.02 -4.98
C ALA A 90 2.50 14.78 -6.42
N LEU A 91 1.40 14.05 -6.59
CA LEU A 91 0.80 13.81 -7.90
C LEU A 91 0.36 15.09 -8.59
N LEU A 92 -0.19 16.05 -7.85
CA LEU A 92 -0.59 17.35 -8.41
C LEU A 92 0.62 18.07 -9.01
N ILE A 93 1.73 18.14 -8.26
CA ILE A 93 2.96 18.79 -8.70
C ILE A 93 3.57 18.07 -9.92
N LEU A 94 3.63 16.72 -9.90
CA LEU A 94 4.21 15.95 -11.02
C LEU A 94 3.36 16.04 -12.29
N LYS A 95 2.03 16.18 -12.16
CA LYS A 95 1.12 16.41 -13.29
C LYS A 95 1.33 17.79 -13.91
N ASP A 96 1.51 18.83 -13.09
CA ASP A 96 1.86 20.18 -13.55
C ASP A 96 3.18 20.18 -14.32
N LEU A 97 4.19 19.48 -13.78
CA LEU A 97 5.51 19.34 -14.38
C LEU A 97 5.54 18.50 -15.67
N LYS A 98 4.52 17.67 -15.93
CA LYS A 98 4.48 16.75 -17.09
C LYS A 98 4.60 17.48 -18.43
N HIS A 99 4.04 18.69 -18.51
CA HIS A 99 4.05 19.52 -19.72
C HIS A 99 5.05 20.67 -19.65
N SER A 100 5.92 20.68 -18.63
CA SER A 100 6.87 21.75 -18.45
C SER A 100 8.01 21.67 -19.47
N ALA A 101 8.15 22.72 -20.28
CA ALA A 101 9.25 22.89 -21.22
C ALA A 101 10.60 23.21 -20.53
N THR A 102 10.61 23.45 -19.21
CA THR A 102 11.81 23.83 -18.45
C THR A 102 12.59 22.62 -17.93
N LEU A 103 11.98 21.43 -17.89
CA LEU A 103 12.65 20.21 -17.49
C LEU A 103 13.47 19.63 -18.65
N SER A 104 14.65 19.11 -18.36
CA SER A 104 15.41 18.33 -19.33
C SER A 104 14.65 17.06 -19.73
N GLY A 105 14.96 16.47 -20.89
CA GLY A 105 14.33 15.22 -21.32
C GLY A 105 14.49 14.08 -20.30
N SER A 106 15.63 14.03 -19.61
CA SER A 106 15.88 13.07 -18.53
C SER A 106 15.02 13.33 -17.29
N ASP A 107 14.85 14.59 -16.89
CA ASP A 107 14.01 14.97 -15.75
C ASP A 107 12.53 14.74 -16.05
N GLN A 108 12.10 14.93 -17.30
CA GLN A 108 10.75 14.59 -17.75
C GLN A 108 10.49 13.08 -17.71
N GLN A 109 11.45 12.26 -18.13
CA GLN A 109 11.35 10.80 -18.02
C GLN A 109 11.25 10.35 -16.56
N PHE A 110 12.08 10.91 -15.69
CA PHE A 110 12.02 10.66 -14.26
C PHE A 110 10.67 11.10 -13.65
N ASN A 111 10.19 12.30 -13.98
CA ASN A 111 8.88 12.81 -13.54
C ASN A 111 7.74 11.86 -13.96
N ASN A 112 7.77 11.37 -15.20
CA ASN A 112 6.78 10.42 -15.69
C ASN A 112 6.83 9.07 -14.96
N MET A 113 8.03 8.54 -14.71
CA MET A 113 8.21 7.31 -13.93
C MET A 113 7.68 7.47 -12.50
N LEU A 114 8.02 8.58 -11.85
CA LEU A 114 7.58 8.89 -10.49
C LEU A 114 6.06 9.05 -10.41
N LEU A 115 5.46 9.76 -11.38
CA LEU A 115 4.01 9.92 -11.49
C LEU A 115 3.30 8.57 -11.62
N GLN A 116 3.83 7.67 -12.47
CA GLN A 116 3.28 6.32 -12.63
C GLN A 116 3.37 5.53 -11.31
N HIS A 117 4.53 5.54 -10.66
CA HIS A 117 4.77 4.80 -9.42
C HIS A 117 3.84 5.25 -8.28
N ILE A 118 3.67 6.56 -8.11
CA ILE A 118 2.80 7.11 -7.05
C ILE A 118 1.33 6.82 -7.37
N SER A 119 0.92 6.95 -8.64
CA SER A 119 -0.46 6.63 -9.07
C SER A 119 -0.78 5.17 -8.81
N GLN A 120 0.12 4.25 -9.16
CA GLN A 120 -0.03 2.83 -8.89
C GLN A 120 -0.13 2.54 -7.38
N ARG A 121 0.70 3.21 -6.57
CA ARG A 121 0.65 3.08 -5.11
C ARG A 121 -0.70 3.53 -4.55
N GLN A 122 -1.28 4.62 -5.06
CA GLN A 122 -2.59 5.09 -4.66
C GLN A 122 -3.69 4.07 -5.02
N SER A 123 -3.71 3.57 -6.26
CA SER A 123 -4.68 2.56 -6.69
C SER A 123 -4.58 1.27 -5.86
N LEU A 124 -3.36 0.85 -5.49
CA LEU A 124 -3.17 -0.30 -4.62
C LEU A 124 -3.70 -0.06 -3.20
N ARG A 125 -3.52 1.14 -2.64
CA ARG A 125 -4.07 1.49 -1.32
C ARG A 125 -5.60 1.50 -1.34
N GLU A 126 -6.21 2.04 -2.40
CA GLU A 126 -7.65 2.01 -2.60
C GLU A 126 -8.17 0.56 -2.68
N LEU A 127 -7.52 -0.28 -3.49
CA LEU A 127 -7.85 -1.70 -3.61
C LEU A 127 -7.78 -2.42 -2.25
N ILE A 128 -6.71 -2.20 -1.49
CA ILE A 128 -6.54 -2.78 -0.14
C ILE A 128 -7.67 -2.32 0.78
N ASN A 129 -8.03 -1.04 0.76
CA ASN A 129 -9.11 -0.51 1.58
C ASN A 129 -10.46 -1.13 1.20
N THR A 130 -10.77 -1.23 -0.09
CA THR A 130 -11.99 -1.90 -0.58
C THR A 130 -12.03 -3.37 -0.18
N GLN A 131 -10.93 -4.10 -0.33
CA GLN A 131 -10.82 -5.50 0.09
C GLN A 131 -11.01 -5.65 1.60
N LYS A 132 -10.45 -4.75 2.41
CA LYS A 132 -10.61 -4.74 3.88
C LYS A 132 -12.07 -4.52 4.29
N ILE A 133 -12.78 -3.61 3.63
CA ILE A 133 -14.20 -3.37 3.87
C ILE A 133 -15.02 -4.61 3.50
N SER A 134 -14.75 -5.21 2.34
CA SER A 134 -15.41 -6.44 1.90
C SER A 134 -15.19 -7.60 2.88
N LEU A 135 -13.96 -7.79 3.34
CA LEU A 135 -13.61 -8.83 4.32
C LEU A 135 -14.40 -8.66 5.62
N LYS A 136 -14.46 -7.43 6.16
CA LYS A 136 -15.23 -7.13 7.38
C LYS A 136 -16.73 -7.43 7.20
N LYS A 137 -17.28 -7.16 6.01
CA LYS A 137 -18.68 -7.48 5.68
C LYS A 137 -18.91 -8.99 5.69
N ILE A 138 -18.04 -9.76 5.04
CA ILE A 138 -18.11 -11.22 4.99
C ILE A 138 -17.97 -11.83 6.39
N GLU A 139 -17.05 -11.33 7.21
CA GLU A 139 -16.88 -11.76 8.61
C GLU A 139 -18.15 -11.53 9.43
N THR A 140 -18.79 -10.37 9.26
CA THR A 140 -20.05 -10.04 9.94
C THR A 140 -21.17 -10.98 9.50
N GLN A 141 -21.30 -11.23 8.20
CA GLN A 141 -22.29 -12.17 7.67
C GLN A 141 -22.06 -13.60 8.17
N ASN A 142 -20.80 -14.06 8.21
CA ASN A 142 -20.44 -15.36 8.77
C ASN A 142 -20.79 -15.48 10.26
N ALA A 143 -20.59 -14.42 11.04
CA ALA A 143 -20.98 -14.41 12.45
C ALA A 143 -22.50 -14.56 12.62
N ILE A 144 -23.28 -13.85 11.79
CA ILE A 144 -24.75 -13.96 11.78
C ILE A 144 -25.19 -15.39 11.42
N LEU A 145 -24.65 -15.95 10.32
CA LEU A 145 -24.99 -17.31 9.87
C LEU A 145 -24.64 -18.36 10.93
N ARG A 146 -23.50 -18.22 11.62
CA ARG A 146 -23.12 -19.12 12.73
C ARG A 146 -24.11 -19.06 13.88
N ASN A 147 -24.62 -17.87 14.22
CA ASN A 147 -25.62 -17.72 15.26
C ASN A 147 -26.95 -18.34 14.84
N GLN A 148 -27.38 -18.12 13.59
CA GLN A 148 -28.58 -18.76 13.04
C GLN A 148 -28.47 -20.29 13.06
N LEU A 149 -27.32 -20.84 12.67
CA LEU A 149 -27.07 -22.28 12.70
C LEU A 149 -27.16 -22.83 14.13
N LYS A 150 -26.60 -22.13 15.12
CA LYS A 150 -26.74 -22.51 16.54
C LYS A 150 -28.20 -22.53 16.99
N THR A 151 -28.99 -21.52 16.60
CA THR A 151 -30.41 -21.47 16.92
C THR A 151 -31.17 -22.65 16.32
N ILE A 152 -30.95 -22.93 15.04
CA ILE A 152 -31.60 -24.06 14.34
C ILE A 152 -31.19 -25.40 14.96
N GLN A 153 -29.91 -25.56 15.30
CA GLN A 153 -29.41 -26.75 15.99
C GLN A 153 -30.15 -26.96 17.33
N SER A 154 -30.28 -25.90 18.13
CA SER A 154 -31.02 -25.96 19.39
C SER A 154 -32.49 -26.32 19.21
N GLN A 155 -33.15 -25.82 18.17
CA GLN A 155 -34.54 -26.15 17.86
C GLN A 155 -34.67 -27.62 17.43
N LEU A 156 -33.74 -28.13 16.64
CA LEU A 156 -33.70 -29.53 16.24
C LEU A 156 -33.54 -30.45 17.46
N ASP A 157 -32.65 -30.10 18.39
CA ASP A 157 -32.44 -30.87 19.62
C ASP A 157 -33.68 -30.85 20.52
N GLN A 158 -34.40 -29.73 20.60
CA GLN A 158 -35.69 -29.65 21.29
C GLN A 158 -36.74 -30.57 20.65
N LEU A 159 -36.86 -30.56 19.32
CA LEU A 159 -37.82 -31.41 18.62
C LEU A 159 -37.52 -32.90 18.84
N LYS A 160 -36.24 -33.30 18.81
CA LYS A 160 -35.83 -34.67 19.13
C LYS A 160 -36.22 -35.08 20.55
N ASN A 161 -36.06 -34.18 21.53
CA ASN A 161 -36.47 -34.47 22.90
C ASN A 161 -37.99 -34.63 23.01
N ILE A 162 -38.77 -33.81 22.28
CA ILE A 162 -40.23 -33.93 22.23
C ILE A 162 -40.64 -35.27 21.60
N GLU A 163 -40.02 -35.67 20.50
CA GLU A 163 -40.26 -36.96 19.83
C GLU A 163 -40.02 -38.14 20.80
N VAL A 164 -38.89 -38.13 21.51
CA VAL A 164 -38.58 -39.17 22.52
C VAL A 164 -39.62 -39.21 23.64
N GLU A 165 -40.10 -38.06 24.12
CA GLU A 165 -41.13 -37.99 25.16
C GLU A 165 -42.50 -38.48 24.66
N ILE A 166 -42.85 -38.22 23.40
CA ILE A 166 -44.06 -38.75 22.76
C ILE A 166 -43.97 -40.27 22.68
N ASP A 167 -42.87 -40.82 22.15
CA ASP A 167 -42.65 -42.27 22.02
C ASP A 167 -42.73 -42.99 23.37
N LYS A 168 -42.25 -42.34 24.45
CA LYS A 168 -42.32 -42.88 25.81
C LYS A 168 -43.75 -42.88 26.33
N LYS A 169 -44.51 -41.81 26.08
CA LYS A 169 -45.93 -41.73 26.47
C LYS A 169 -46.78 -42.72 25.69
N GLU A 170 -46.59 -42.86 24.39
CA GLU A 170 -47.31 -43.86 23.58
C GLU A 170 -47.09 -45.28 24.12
N ARG A 171 -45.84 -45.64 24.44
CA ARG A 171 -45.53 -46.93 25.07
C ARG A 171 -46.22 -47.14 26.42
N SER A 172 -46.33 -46.08 27.23
CA SER A 172 -47.02 -46.17 28.53
C SER A 172 -48.54 -46.31 28.41
N VAL A 173 -49.14 -45.87 27.30
CA VAL A 173 -50.58 -46.00 27.03
C VAL A 173 -50.93 -47.38 26.44
N ILE A 174 -50.04 -47.97 25.62
CA ILE A 174 -50.26 -49.27 24.96
C ILE A 174 -50.04 -50.45 25.92
N SER A 175 -49.27 -50.27 27.00
CA SER A 175 -49.21 -51.20 28.14
C SER A 175 -49.84 -50.57 29.37
N PRO A 176 -51.18 -50.49 29.46
CA PRO A 176 -51.79 -50.30 30.76
C PRO A 176 -51.42 -51.54 31.59
N MET A 177 -50.94 -51.31 32.81
CA MET A 177 -50.49 -52.37 33.70
C MET A 177 -51.52 -53.50 33.74
N SER A 178 -51.06 -54.70 33.37
CA SER A 178 -51.74 -55.95 33.70
C SER A 178 -51.48 -56.20 35.18
N GLU A 179 -52.35 -55.67 36.03
CA GLU A 179 -52.60 -56.24 37.36
C GLU A 179 -53.92 -57.00 37.35
#